data_AF-A0AAW4UNM2-F1
#
_entry.id   AF-A0AAW4UNM2-F1
#
_cell.length_a   1.000
_cell.length_b   1.000
_cell.length_c   1.000
_cell.angle_alpha   90.00
_cell.angle_beta   90.00
_cell.angle_gamma   90.00
#
_symmetry.space_group_name_H-M   'P 1'
#
loop_
_entity.id
_entity.type
_entity.pdbx_description
1 polymer ?
#
loop_
_entity_poly.entity_id
_entity_poly.type
_entity_poly.pdbx_seq_one_letter_code
_entity_poly.pdbx_strand_id
1 'polypeptide(L)' 'YDEQAFVNGIREEGRQEGREEGRALTLFSLVNNGNLKPDIAVKELGISIHEFEIAMKKAGINQPVSK' A
#
# COMPACT_ATOMS: atom_id res chain seq x y z
N TYR A 1 -23.92 26.09 2.84
CA TYR A 1 -23.37 24.72 2.84
C TYR A 1 -23.39 24.28 1.39
N ASP A 2 -22.23 24.00 0.79
CA ASP A 2 -22.16 23.61 -0.62
C ASP A 2 -22.06 22.08 -0.70
N GLU A 3 -23.19 21.44 -0.96
CA GLU A 3 -23.30 19.99 -1.01
C GLU A 3 -22.46 19.38 -2.13
N GLN A 4 -22.21 20.11 -3.22
CA GLN A 4 -21.38 19.62 -4.33
C GLN A 4 -19.90 19.55 -3.95
N ALA A 5 -19.39 20.56 -3.23
CA ALA A 5 -18.02 20.57 -2.76
C ALA A 5 -17.75 19.39 -1.80
N PHE A 6 -18.71 19.07 -0.92
CA PHE A 6 -18.61 17.93 -0.01
C PHE A 6 -18.58 16.58 -0.76
N VAL A 7 -19.49 16.38 -1.71
CA VAL A 7 -19.53 15.13 -2.51
C VAL A 7 -18.27 14.95 -3.36
N ASN A 8 -17.76 16.03 -3.95
CA ASN A 8 -16.53 15.99 -4.73
C ASN A 8 -15.33 15.65 -3.85
N GLY A 9 -15.25 16.21 -2.64
CA GLY A 9 -14.22 15.89 -1.65
C GLY A 9 -14.18 14.39 -1.32
N ILE A 10 -15.32 13.78 -0.97
CA ILE A 10 -15.40 12.35 -0.68
C ILE A 10 -14.93 11.49 -1.86
N ARG A 11 -15.33 11.87 -3.09
CA ARG A 11 -14.97 11.13 -4.29
C ARG A 11 -13.47 11.20 -4.59
N GLU A 12 -12.86 12.36 -4.35
CA GLU A 12 -11.41 12.57 -4.54
C GLU A 12 -10.60 11.83 -3.48
N GLU A 13 -11.01 11.87 -2.21
CA GLU A 13 -10.40 11.10 -1.12
C GLU A 13 -10.44 9.61 -1.42
N GLY A 14 -11.61 9.04 -1.77
CA GLY A 14 -11.71 7.62 -2.11
C GLY A 14 -10.88 7.23 -3.34
N ARG A 15 -10.69 8.15 -4.30
CA ARG A 15 -9.78 7.94 -5.44
C ARG A 15 -8.32 7.98 -5.02
N GLN A 16 -7.95 8.81 -4.06
CA GLN A 16 -6.60 8.87 -3.53
C GLN A 16 -6.28 7.62 -2.70
N GLU A 17 -7.15 7.25 -1.77
CA GLU A 17 -7.04 6.02 -0.98
C GLU A 17 -6.87 4.79 -1.88
N GLY A 18 -7.73 4.62 -2.88
CA GLY A 18 -7.63 3.49 -3.81
C GLY A 18 -6.32 3.46 -4.62
N ARG A 19 -5.71 4.63 -4.90
CA ARG A 19 -4.39 4.68 -5.54
C ARG A 19 -3.27 4.30 -4.58
N GLU A 20 -3.34 4.74 -3.33
CA GLU A 20 -2.37 4.42 -2.29
C GLU A 20 -2.41 2.91 -1.97
N GLU A 21 -3.60 2.33 -1.85
CA GLU A 21 -3.78 0.88 -1.70
C GLU A 21 -3.22 0.10 -2.90
N GLY A 22 -3.51 0.54 -4.12
CA GLY A 22 -2.98 -0.10 -5.34
C GLY A 22 -1.45 -0.06 -5.43
N ARG A 23 -0.83 1.05 -4.97
CA ARG A 23 0.63 1.16 -4.88
C ARG A 23 1.20 0.19 -3.85
N ALA A 24 0.60 0.11 -2.66
CA ALA A 24 1.03 -0.82 -1.61
C ALA A 24 0.98 -2.28 -2.10
N LEU A 25 -0.13 -2.71 -2.71
CA LEU A 25 -0.28 -4.06 -3.25
C LEU A 25 0.75 -4.41 -4.35
N THR A 26 1.09 -3.43 -5.18
CA THR A 26 2.14 -3.61 -6.20
C THR A 26 3.50 -3.86 -5.56
N LEU A 27 3.86 -3.04 -4.56
CA LEU A 27 5.13 -3.18 -3.84
C LEU A 27 5.20 -4.48 -3.05
N PHE A 28 4.10 -4.89 -2.40
CA PHE A 28 4.01 -6.18 -1.72
C PHE A 28 4.28 -7.34 -2.68
N SER A 29 3.68 -7.32 -3.87
CA SER A 29 3.87 -8.36 -4.88
C SER A 29 5.31 -8.40 -5.42
N LEU A 30 5.93 -7.24 -5.63
CA LEU A 30 7.32 -7.15 -6.09
C LEU A 30 8.30 -7.69 -5.04
N VAL A 31 8.09 -7.34 -3.78
CA VAL A 31 8.87 -7.89 -2.66
C VAL A 31 8.64 -9.39 -2.53
N ASN A 32 7.39 -9.83 -2.65
CA ASN A 32 7.05 -11.24 -2.55
C ASN A 32 7.70 -12.10 -3.64
N ASN A 33 7.83 -11.55 -4.84
CA ASN A 33 8.48 -12.23 -5.96
C ASN A 33 10.02 -12.11 -5.91
N GLY A 34 10.60 -11.45 -4.90
CA GLY A 34 12.04 -11.22 -4.79
C GLY A 34 12.59 -10.19 -5.78
N ASN A 35 11.73 -9.48 -6.52
CA ASN A 35 12.11 -8.49 -7.53
C ASN A 35 12.41 -7.11 -6.93
N LEU A 36 12.02 -6.89 -5.68
CA LEU A 36 12.27 -5.66 -4.94
C LEU A 36 12.71 -6.00 -3.52
N LYS A 37 13.71 -5.30 -3.00
CA LYS A 37 14.11 -5.50 -1.62
C LYS A 37 13.11 -4.79 -0.67
N PRO A 38 12.78 -5.40 0.49
CA PRO A 38 11.84 -4.80 1.43
C PRO A 38 12.23 -3.38 1.89
N ASP A 39 13.52 -3.09 2.06
CA ASP A 39 14.05 -1.78 2.46
C ASP A 39 13.72 -0.65 1.47
N ILE A 40 13.59 -0.96 0.18
CA ILE A 40 13.18 0.00 -0.85
C ILE A 40 11.67 0.22 -0.77
N ALA A 41 10.89 -0.87 -0.62
CA ALA A 41 9.44 -0.81 -0.58
C ALA A 41 8.90 0.00 0.61
N VAL A 42 9.50 -0.16 1.80
CA VAL A 42 9.11 0.58 3.01
C VAL A 42 9.40 2.07 2.88
N LYS A 43 10.50 2.43 2.20
CA LYS A 43 10.88 3.83 1.95
C LYS A 43 9.90 4.50 0.99
N GLU A 44 9.48 3.80 -0.06
CA GLU A 44 8.48 4.29 -1.02
C GLU A 44 7.09 4.48 -0.37
N LEU A 45 6.73 3.63 0.58
CA LEU A 45 5.47 3.75 1.32
C LEU A 45 5.53 4.71 2.51
N GLY A 46 6.73 5.12 2.91
CA GLY A 46 6.93 5.98 4.08
C GLY A 46 6.55 5.31 5.42
N ILE A 47 6.60 3.97 5.48
CA ILE A 47 6.26 3.19 6.67
C ILE A 47 7.46 2.41 7.19
N SER A 48 7.38 1.85 8.39
CA SER A 48 8.40 0.95 8.92
C SER A 48 8.32 -0.45 8.30
N ILE A 49 9.42 -1.22 8.39
CA ILE A 49 9.44 -2.62 7.97
C ILE A 49 8.38 -3.45 8.71
N HIS A 50 8.17 -3.19 9.99
CA HIS A 50 7.20 -3.94 10.78
C HIS A 50 5.75 -3.67 10.31
N GLU A 51 5.41 -2.41 10.03
CA GLU A 51 4.10 -2.04 9.48
C GLU A 51 3.88 -2.65 8.09
N PHE A 52 4.93 -2.69 7.28
CA PHE A 52 4.91 -3.31 5.96
C PHE A 52 4.61 -4.81 6.03
N GLU A 53 5.26 -5.55 6.93
CA GLU A 53 4.99 -6.98 7.15
C GLU A 53 3.55 -7.24 7.60
N ILE A 54 3.04 -6.41 8.52
CA ILE A 54 1.64 -6.48 8.96
C ILE A 54 0.70 -6.22 7.77
N ALA A 55 0.98 -5.22 6.95
CA ALA A 55 0.15 -4.86 5.80
C ALA A 55 0.17 -5.96 4.73
N MET A 56 1.32 -6.56 4.43
CA MET A 56 1.43 -7.72 3.54
C MET A 56 0.59 -8.90 4.05
N LYS A 57 0.68 -9.21 5.34
CA LYS A 57 -0.09 -10.29 5.96
C LYS A 57 -1.59 -10.01 5.91
N LYS A 58 -2.02 -8.77 6.16
CA LYS A 58 -3.42 -8.34 6.01
C LYS A 58 -3.90 -8.47 4.57
N ALA A 59 -3.03 -8.21 3.60
CA ALA A 59 -3.30 -8.39 2.17
C ALA A 59 -3.27 -9.86 1.71
N GLY A 60 -3.01 -10.82 2.61
CA GLY A 60 -2.92 -12.25 2.27
C GLY A 60 -1.64 -12.64 1.52
N ILE A 61 -0.65 -11.75 1.47
CA ILE A 61 0.64 -11.98 0.82
C ILE A 61 1.59 -12.51 1.89
N ASN A 62 1.77 -13.83 1.91
CA ASN A 62 2.72 -14.48 2.80
C ASN A 62 4.12 -14.19 2.29
N GLN A 63 4.96 -13.53 3.11
CA GLN A 63 6.36 -13.24 2.80
C GLN A 63 7.01 -14.45 2.08
N PRO A 64 7.89 -14.21 1.09
CA PRO A 64 8.77 -15.26 0.62
C PRO A 64 9.65 -15.59 1.82
N VAL A 65 9.46 -16.79 2.36
CA VAL A 65 10.35 -17.38 3.35
C VAL A 65 11.75 -17.26 2.77
N SER A 66 12.56 -16.39 3.35
CA SER A 66 13.97 -16.24 3.00
C SER A 66 14.58 -17.64 3.06
N LYS A 67 14.93 -18.19 1.90
CA LYS A 67 15.84 -19.34 1.82
C LYS A 67 17.26 -18.85 1.99
#